data_AF-A0A2E9R7N5-F1
#
_entry.id   AF-A0A2E9R7N5-F1
#
_cell.length_a   1.000
_cell.length_b   1.000
_cell.length_c   1.000
_cell.angle_alpha   90.00
_cell.angle_beta   90.00
_cell.angle_gamma   90.00
#
_symmetry.space_group_name_H-M   'P 1'
#
loop_
_entity.id
_entity.type
_entity.pdbx_description
1 polymer ?
#
loop_
_entity_poly.entity_id
_entity_poly.type
_entity_poly.pdbx_seq_one_letter_code
_entity_poly.pdbx_strand_id
1 'polypeptide(L)'
;MRLRLNWIAFVVLVGSVTCLGLTGCRGSVSSRPPIHLNPNMDNQAYLQPQEPSSFFRDKRGMRPLVKGTVARGFLRADEHFYAGKVKGKYVKTLPKQIKLTKALLARGQERYNIYCAPCHGFQGDGKGVVTYYSRAINPANLHDDLRRSHPPGKIYDLIANGKMSGKQIAMPSYRSQLSVKDRWAVVAYVRALQLTRYPVAALKKGQK
;
A
#
# COMPACT_ATOMS: atom_id res chain seq x y z
N MET A 1 -18.58 26.60 -74.71
CA MET A 1 -18.81 25.30 -74.02
C MET A 1 -17.57 24.77 -73.27
N ARG A 2 -16.35 24.84 -73.85
CA ARG A 2 -15.11 24.31 -73.23
C ARG A 2 -14.67 24.98 -71.90
N LEU A 3 -14.83 26.31 -71.75
CA LEU A 3 -14.45 27.00 -70.49
C LEU A 3 -15.31 26.60 -69.27
N ARG A 4 -16.62 26.37 -69.47
CA ARG A 4 -17.52 25.94 -68.38
C ARG A 4 -17.22 24.51 -67.93
N LEU A 5 -16.83 23.63 -68.86
CA LEU A 5 -16.46 22.25 -68.55
C LEU A 5 -15.14 22.18 -67.76
N ASN A 6 -14.15 23.01 -68.12
CA ASN A 6 -12.88 23.11 -67.39
C ASN A 6 -13.03 23.73 -66.00
N TRP A 7 -13.93 24.70 -65.83
CA TRP A 7 -14.22 25.29 -64.51
C TRP A 7 -14.93 24.30 -63.58
N ILE A 8 -15.90 23.56 -64.10
CA ILE A 8 -16.58 22.49 -63.33
C ILE A 8 -15.57 21.40 -62.96
N ALA A 9 -14.71 20.97 -63.89
CA ALA A 9 -13.66 20.00 -63.62
C ALA A 9 -12.68 20.50 -62.53
N PHE A 10 -12.29 21.78 -62.57
CA PHE A 10 -11.41 22.38 -61.56
C PHE A 10 -12.06 22.44 -60.17
N VAL A 11 -13.33 22.88 -60.07
CA VAL A 11 -14.05 22.94 -58.79
C VAL A 11 -14.28 21.55 -58.21
N VAL A 12 -14.61 20.55 -59.05
CA VAL A 12 -14.74 19.16 -58.61
C VAL A 12 -13.41 18.61 -58.10
N LEU A 13 -12.30 18.89 -58.78
CA LEU A 13 -10.98 18.43 -58.38
C LEU A 13 -10.51 19.07 -57.06
N VAL A 14 -10.69 20.39 -56.90
CA VAL A 14 -10.36 21.10 -55.65
C VAL A 14 -11.27 20.64 -54.50
N GLY A 15 -12.57 20.46 -54.75
CA GLY A 15 -13.51 19.93 -53.77
C GLY A 15 -13.15 18.50 -53.32
N SER A 16 -12.74 17.65 -54.26
CA SER A 16 -12.31 16.27 -53.97
C SER A 16 -11.05 16.22 -53.11
N VAL A 17 -10.04 17.02 -53.47
CA VAL A 17 -8.77 17.11 -52.71
C VAL A 17 -9.01 17.64 -51.30
N THR A 18 -9.88 18.63 -51.14
CA THR A 18 -10.23 19.19 -49.83
C THR A 18 -10.98 18.17 -48.96
N CYS A 19 -11.91 17.41 -49.57
CA CYS A 19 -12.65 16.36 -48.87
C CYS A 19 -11.72 15.22 -48.42
N LEU A 20 -10.78 14.79 -49.26
CA LEU A 20 -9.74 13.81 -48.92
C LEU A 20 -8.82 14.30 -47.79
N GLY A 21 -8.44 15.59 -47.79
CA GLY A 21 -7.62 16.19 -46.73
C GLY A 21 -8.33 16.29 -45.37
N LEU A 22 -9.66 16.47 -45.37
CA LEU A 22 -10.47 16.55 -44.15
C LEU A 22 -10.95 15.19 -43.62
N THR A 23 -11.06 14.18 -44.49
CA THR A 23 -11.48 12.81 -44.15
C THR A 23 -10.31 11.84 -43.95
N GLY A 24 -9.06 12.28 -44.15
CA GLY A 24 -7.87 11.50 -43.80
C GLY A 24 -7.90 11.08 -42.33
N CYS A 25 -7.55 9.81 -42.06
CA CYS A 25 -7.58 9.20 -40.73
C CYS A 25 -6.81 10.05 -39.69
N ARG A 26 -7.54 10.87 -38.92
CA ARG A 26 -6.98 11.58 -37.76
C ARG A 26 -6.80 10.60 -36.61
N GLY A 27 -5.59 10.02 -36.52
CA GLY A 27 -5.02 9.38 -35.34
C GLY A 27 -5.92 8.34 -34.66
N SER A 28 -5.81 7.08 -35.07
CA SER A 28 -6.37 5.99 -34.28
C SER A 28 -5.56 5.80 -33.00
N VAL A 29 -6.26 5.58 -31.88
CA VAL A 29 -5.61 5.18 -30.62
C VAL A 29 -5.01 3.79 -30.84
N SER A 30 -3.70 3.67 -30.62
CA SER A 30 -2.98 2.38 -30.73
C SER A 30 -2.86 1.73 -29.37
N SER A 31 -3.03 0.40 -29.31
CA SER A 31 -2.72 -0.42 -28.13
C SER A 31 -1.24 -0.77 -28.00
N ARG A 32 -0.43 -0.47 -29.04
CA ARG A 32 1.02 -0.67 -29.01
C ARG A 32 1.71 0.56 -28.42
N PRO A 33 2.91 0.39 -27.82
CA PRO A 33 3.74 1.51 -27.42
C PRO A 33 3.93 2.51 -28.58
N PRO A 34 3.95 3.83 -28.30
CA PRO A 34 4.19 4.85 -29.32
C PRO A 34 5.49 4.62 -30.07
N ILE A 35 5.53 5.06 -31.34
CA ILE A 35 6.76 5.03 -32.14
C ILE A 35 7.76 5.99 -31.50
N HIS A 36 8.88 5.45 -31.05
CA HIS A 36 9.94 6.22 -30.42
C HIS A 36 11.08 6.49 -31.42
N LEU A 37 11.17 7.72 -31.92
CA LEU A 37 12.06 8.08 -33.04
C LEU A 37 13.55 8.08 -32.66
N ASN A 38 13.90 8.30 -31.38
CA ASN A 38 15.29 8.30 -30.92
C ASN A 38 15.43 7.70 -29.51
N PRO A 39 15.66 6.38 -29.39
CA PRO A 39 15.74 5.67 -28.10
C PRO A 39 17.12 5.70 -27.42
N ASN A 40 18.07 6.51 -27.89
CA ASN A 40 19.50 6.37 -27.57
C ASN A 40 19.85 6.40 -26.05
N MET A 41 19.03 7.03 -25.20
CA MET A 41 19.27 7.06 -23.74
C MET A 41 18.04 6.70 -22.89
N ASP A 42 17.02 6.11 -23.50
CA ASP A 42 15.81 5.69 -22.79
C ASP A 42 16.06 4.44 -21.95
N ASN A 43 16.72 3.46 -22.57
CA ASN A 43 17.10 2.20 -21.94
C ASN A 43 18.62 2.18 -21.85
N GLN A 44 19.14 2.37 -20.65
CA GLN A 44 20.57 2.48 -20.41
C GLN A 44 21.13 1.17 -19.89
N ALA A 45 22.44 0.95 -20.05
CA ALA A 45 23.12 -0.27 -19.64
C ALA A 45 23.42 -0.31 -18.12
N TYR A 46 22.44 0.06 -17.28
CA TYR A 46 22.49 -0.09 -15.83
C TYR A 46 21.11 -0.52 -15.32
N LEU A 47 21.07 -1.18 -14.16
CA LEU A 47 19.80 -1.64 -13.59
C LEU A 47 19.18 -0.59 -12.67
N GLN A 48 17.96 -0.18 -12.99
CA GLN A 48 17.11 0.62 -12.12
C GLN A 48 16.42 -0.22 -11.03
N PRO A 49 15.93 0.39 -9.94
CA PRO A 49 15.10 -0.30 -8.97
C PRO A 49 13.89 -0.95 -9.65
N GLN A 50 13.69 -2.25 -9.39
CA GLN A 50 12.62 -3.07 -9.96
C GLN A 50 12.75 -3.37 -11.47
N GLU A 51 13.88 -3.06 -12.10
CA GLU A 51 14.16 -3.46 -13.48
C GLU A 51 14.46 -4.98 -13.56
N PRO A 52 13.97 -5.68 -14.61
CA PRO A 52 14.35 -7.06 -14.84
C PRO A 52 15.83 -7.20 -15.20
N SER A 53 16.43 -8.36 -14.89
CA SER A 53 17.79 -8.69 -15.30
C SER A 53 17.79 -10.02 -16.03
N SER A 54 18.51 -10.11 -17.15
CA SER A 54 18.70 -11.35 -17.90
C SER A 54 19.76 -12.28 -17.29
N PHE A 55 20.59 -11.76 -16.37
CA PHE A 55 21.72 -12.50 -15.79
C PHE A 55 21.28 -13.53 -14.73
N PHE A 56 20.28 -13.20 -13.91
CA PHE A 56 19.82 -14.07 -12.81
C PHE A 56 18.62 -14.94 -13.21
N ARG A 57 18.58 -16.19 -12.71
CA ARG A 57 17.49 -17.16 -12.98
C ARG A 57 16.09 -16.63 -12.65
N ASP A 58 15.96 -15.79 -11.62
CA ASP A 58 14.69 -15.22 -11.17
C ASP A 58 14.31 -13.91 -11.87
N LYS A 59 15.08 -13.49 -12.88
CA LYS A 59 14.89 -12.28 -13.68
C LYS A 59 14.83 -10.95 -12.92
N ARG A 60 15.19 -10.92 -11.63
CA ARG A 60 15.17 -9.70 -10.82
C ARG A 60 16.53 -8.99 -10.87
N GLY A 61 16.53 -7.69 -11.18
CA GLY A 61 17.71 -6.86 -10.96
C GLY A 61 18.03 -6.65 -9.48
N MET A 62 17.00 -6.51 -8.63
CA MET A 62 17.19 -6.39 -7.18
C MET A 62 17.46 -7.73 -6.51
N ARG A 63 18.58 -7.82 -5.78
CA ARG A 63 18.98 -9.03 -5.05
C ARG A 63 18.51 -9.00 -3.59
N PRO A 64 18.07 -10.15 -3.03
CA PRO A 64 17.74 -10.23 -1.62
C PRO A 64 19.00 -10.02 -0.77
N LEU A 65 18.82 -9.37 0.38
CA LEU A 65 19.88 -9.22 1.37
C LEU A 65 20.29 -10.59 1.93
N VAL A 66 21.59 -10.77 2.17
CA VAL A 66 22.11 -11.97 2.85
C VAL A 66 21.58 -11.98 4.29
N LYS A 67 21.13 -13.15 4.76
CA LYS A 67 20.58 -13.31 6.11
C LYS A 67 21.61 -12.93 7.17
N GLY A 68 21.19 -12.16 8.17
CA GLY A 68 22.06 -11.71 9.27
C GLY A 68 22.85 -10.43 8.98
N THR A 69 22.77 -9.87 7.76
CA THR A 69 23.41 -8.59 7.46
C THR A 69 22.70 -7.42 8.15
N VAL A 70 23.50 -6.49 8.70
CA VAL A 70 23.02 -5.25 9.31
C VAL A 70 23.69 -4.09 8.59
N ALA A 71 22.91 -3.26 7.92
CA ALA A 71 23.42 -2.06 7.26
C ALA A 71 23.84 -0.99 8.29
N ARG A 72 24.83 -0.16 7.93
CA ARG A 72 25.27 0.96 8.77
C ARG A 72 24.09 1.91 9.04
N GLY A 73 23.87 2.25 10.31
CA GLY A 73 22.73 3.08 10.74
C GLY A 73 21.41 2.34 10.90
N PHE A 74 21.34 1.04 10.56
CA PHE A 74 20.15 0.20 10.72
C PHE A 74 20.25 -0.75 11.92
N LEU A 75 21.16 -0.48 12.86
CA LEU A 75 21.23 -1.24 14.11
C LEU A 75 19.95 -1.02 14.92
N ARG A 76 19.19 -2.09 15.12
CA ARG A 76 17.92 -2.08 15.86
C ARG A 76 18.14 -2.42 17.34
N ALA A 77 18.91 -1.57 18.03
CA ALA A 77 19.28 -1.80 19.43
C ALA A 77 18.10 -1.67 20.41
N ASP A 78 17.15 -0.76 20.12
CA ASP A 78 15.97 -0.57 20.96
C ASP A 78 14.87 -1.60 20.64
N GLU A 79 14.84 -2.68 21.41
CA GLU A 79 13.81 -3.73 21.27
C GLU A 79 12.38 -3.19 21.49
N HIS A 80 12.20 -2.22 22.39
CA HIS A 80 10.88 -1.63 22.64
C HIS A 80 10.39 -0.96 21.36
N PHE A 81 11.21 -0.11 20.76
CA PHE A 81 10.84 0.62 19.56
C PHE A 81 10.71 -0.28 18.32
N TYR A 82 11.67 -1.19 18.08
CA TYR A 82 11.72 -1.97 16.84
C TYR A 82 10.93 -3.27 16.87
N ALA A 83 10.76 -3.90 18.03
CA ALA A 83 10.11 -5.20 18.20
C ALA A 83 8.83 -5.17 19.05
N GLY A 84 8.55 -4.08 19.79
CA GLY A 84 7.42 -4.02 20.71
C GLY A 84 7.56 -4.98 21.90
N LYS A 85 8.78 -5.43 22.17
CA LYS A 85 9.12 -6.38 23.25
C LYS A 85 10.31 -5.86 24.03
N VAL A 86 10.40 -6.23 25.30
CA VAL A 86 11.59 -6.04 26.14
C VAL A 86 11.83 -7.35 26.87
N LYS A 87 13.03 -7.93 26.74
CA LYS A 87 13.38 -9.23 27.36
C LYS A 87 12.34 -10.33 27.03
N GLY A 88 11.89 -10.36 25.78
CA GLY A 88 10.91 -11.33 25.28
C GLY A 88 9.44 -11.07 25.67
N LYS A 89 9.15 -10.12 26.56
CA LYS A 89 7.78 -9.77 26.98
C LYS A 89 7.23 -8.59 26.17
N TYR A 90 5.96 -8.66 25.78
CA TYR A 90 5.30 -7.56 25.09
C TYR A 90 5.16 -6.32 25.99
N VAL A 91 5.52 -5.17 25.45
CA VAL A 91 5.44 -3.89 26.19
C VAL A 91 4.00 -3.40 26.30
N LYS A 92 3.67 -2.88 27.49
CA LYS A 92 2.35 -2.29 27.79
C LYS A 92 2.25 -0.81 27.42
N THR A 93 3.37 -0.16 27.14
CA THR A 93 3.49 1.29 26.94
C THR A 93 3.98 1.62 25.54
N LEU A 94 3.74 2.85 25.10
CA LEU A 94 4.39 3.41 23.92
C LEU A 94 5.89 3.62 24.19
N PRO A 95 6.76 3.43 23.18
CA PRO A 95 8.19 3.68 23.32
C PRO A 95 8.47 5.16 23.55
N LYS A 96 9.54 5.47 24.29
CA LYS A 96 9.86 6.84 24.75
C LYS A 96 9.96 7.87 23.63
N GLN A 97 10.36 7.44 22.44
CA GLN A 97 10.53 8.32 21.27
C GLN A 97 9.19 8.68 20.58
N ILE A 98 8.09 8.00 20.92
CA ILE A 98 6.77 8.22 20.33
C ILE A 98 5.91 8.99 21.32
N LYS A 99 5.67 10.27 21.01
CA LYS A 99 4.77 11.14 21.78
C LYS A 99 3.34 10.97 21.29
N LEU A 100 2.42 10.67 22.20
CA LEU A 100 1.00 10.58 21.89
C LEU A 100 0.44 12.00 21.67
N THR A 101 0.18 12.35 20.41
CA THR A 101 -0.36 13.65 20.01
C THR A 101 -1.53 13.47 19.04
N LYS A 102 -2.34 14.51 18.84
CA LYS A 102 -3.39 14.51 17.81
C LYS A 102 -2.82 14.22 16.43
N ALA A 103 -1.66 14.77 16.11
CA ALA A 103 -0.96 14.52 14.85
C ALA A 103 -0.56 13.03 14.69
N LEU A 104 -0.07 12.39 15.77
CA LEU A 104 0.23 10.95 15.74
C LEU A 104 -1.04 10.13 15.48
N LEU A 105 -2.15 10.47 16.12
CA LEU A 105 -3.42 9.77 15.93
C LEU A 105 -3.98 9.96 14.52
N ALA A 106 -3.92 11.18 13.97
CA ALA A 106 -4.30 11.45 12.59
C ALA A 106 -3.44 10.66 11.59
N ARG A 107 -2.13 10.59 11.83
CA ARG A 107 -1.23 9.74 11.05
C ARG A 107 -1.56 8.25 11.17
N GLY A 108 -1.86 7.80 12.38
CA GLY A 108 -2.29 6.44 12.66
C GLY A 108 -3.59 6.08 11.94
N GLN A 109 -4.56 6.99 11.93
CA GLN A 109 -5.82 6.86 11.19
C GLN A 109 -5.59 6.75 9.69
N GLU A 110 -4.79 7.66 9.12
CA GLU A 110 -4.43 7.65 7.70
C GLU A 110 -3.83 6.28 7.30
N ARG A 111 -2.83 5.82 8.06
CA ARG A 111 -2.15 4.54 7.80
C ARG A 111 -3.07 3.34 8.03
N TYR A 112 -3.91 3.37 9.05
CA TYR A 112 -4.90 2.32 9.29
C TYR A 112 -5.91 2.22 8.15
N ASN A 113 -6.41 3.36 7.65
CA ASN A 113 -7.39 3.40 6.57
C ASN A 113 -6.82 2.83 5.26
N ILE A 114 -5.53 3.04 5.00
CA ILE A 114 -4.85 2.53 3.80
C ILE A 114 -4.58 1.02 3.90
N TYR A 115 -4.02 0.55 5.02
CA TYR A 115 -3.47 -0.81 5.10
C TYR A 115 -4.32 -1.80 5.90
N CYS A 116 -5.13 -1.34 6.85
CA CYS A 116 -5.82 -2.20 7.82
C CYS A 116 -7.33 -2.24 7.58
N ALA A 117 -7.95 -1.09 7.30
CA ALA A 117 -9.39 -0.96 7.09
C ALA A 117 -9.97 -1.83 5.94
N PRO A 118 -9.24 -2.12 4.83
CA PRO A 118 -9.77 -3.00 3.80
C PRO A 118 -10.18 -4.39 4.32
N CYS A 119 -9.50 -4.89 5.36
CA CYS A 119 -9.83 -6.16 6.01
C CYS A 119 -10.58 -5.95 7.34
N HIS A 120 -10.10 -5.07 8.21
CA HIS A 120 -10.65 -4.89 9.56
C HIS A 120 -11.84 -3.90 9.64
N GLY A 121 -12.18 -3.22 8.54
CA GLY A 121 -13.20 -2.17 8.51
C GLY A 121 -12.70 -0.84 9.09
N PHE A 122 -13.28 0.28 8.67
CA PHE A 122 -12.94 1.60 9.19
C PHE A 122 -13.21 1.74 10.69
N GLN A 123 -14.22 1.04 11.17
CA GLN A 123 -14.57 1.01 12.59
C GLN A 123 -13.79 -0.05 13.37
N GLY A 124 -13.04 -0.95 12.72
CA GLY A 124 -12.32 -2.03 13.40
C GLY A 124 -13.20 -3.20 13.83
N ASP A 125 -14.38 -3.38 13.23
CA ASP A 125 -15.34 -4.44 13.57
C ASP A 125 -15.10 -5.77 12.82
N GLY A 126 -14.06 -5.83 11.99
CA GLY A 126 -13.72 -7.02 11.19
C GLY A 126 -14.52 -7.14 9.88
N LYS A 127 -15.32 -6.13 9.52
CA LYS A 127 -16.19 -6.13 8.33
C LYS A 127 -15.63 -5.24 7.21
N GLY A 128 -14.36 -5.43 6.87
CA GLY A 128 -13.73 -4.70 5.77
C GLY A 128 -14.24 -5.14 4.40
N VAL A 129 -14.01 -4.32 3.37
CA VAL A 129 -14.47 -4.60 2.00
C VAL A 129 -14.04 -5.99 1.49
N VAL A 130 -12.84 -6.44 1.88
CA VAL A 130 -12.27 -7.73 1.47
C VAL A 130 -13.11 -8.92 1.95
N THR A 131 -13.77 -8.81 3.11
CA THR A 131 -14.56 -9.93 3.67
C THR A 131 -15.82 -10.21 2.88
N TYR A 132 -16.31 -9.25 2.08
CA TYR A 132 -17.44 -9.48 1.16
C TYR A 132 -17.05 -10.31 -0.06
N TYR A 133 -15.78 -10.24 -0.48
CA TYR A 133 -15.28 -10.96 -1.66
C TYR A 133 -14.65 -12.31 -1.31
N SER A 134 -14.25 -12.53 -0.05
CA SER A 134 -13.71 -13.82 0.39
C SER A 134 -14.07 -14.15 1.83
N ARG A 135 -14.89 -15.20 2.00
CA ARG A 135 -15.25 -15.75 3.33
C ARG A 135 -14.08 -16.45 4.04
N ALA A 136 -13.02 -16.80 3.30
CA ALA A 136 -11.82 -17.40 3.87
C ALA A 136 -10.99 -16.38 4.67
N ILE A 137 -11.16 -15.08 4.38
CA ILE A 137 -10.52 -14.00 5.12
C ILE A 137 -11.51 -13.54 6.19
N ASN A 138 -11.26 -13.93 7.44
CA ASN A 138 -12.08 -13.54 8.59
C ASN A 138 -11.23 -12.77 9.63
N PRO A 139 -11.04 -11.45 9.44
CA PRO A 139 -10.29 -10.60 10.35
C PRO A 139 -11.00 -10.49 11.69
N ALA A 140 -10.22 -10.47 12.78
CA ALA A 140 -10.80 -10.30 14.11
C ALA A 140 -11.45 -8.92 14.28
N ASN A 141 -12.57 -8.89 15.02
CA ASN A 141 -13.13 -7.67 15.57
C ASN A 141 -12.16 -7.10 16.62
N LEU A 142 -11.68 -5.88 16.41
CA LEU A 142 -10.69 -5.26 17.27
C LEU A 142 -11.26 -4.81 18.63
N HIS A 143 -12.59 -4.81 18.77
CA HIS A 143 -13.30 -4.39 19.98
C HIS A 143 -13.56 -5.53 20.97
N ASP A 144 -13.31 -6.78 20.58
CA ASP A 144 -13.52 -7.91 21.49
C ASP A 144 -12.56 -7.87 22.69
N ASP A 145 -12.97 -8.47 23.81
CA ASP A 145 -12.25 -8.42 25.09
C ASP A 145 -10.83 -8.99 25.00
N LEU A 146 -10.65 -10.03 24.19
CA LEU A 146 -9.33 -10.62 23.95
C LEU A 146 -8.41 -9.64 23.20
N ARG A 147 -8.92 -8.91 22.20
CA ARG A 147 -8.13 -7.95 21.41
C ARG A 147 -7.88 -6.68 22.19
N ARG A 148 -8.81 -6.26 23.05
CA ARG A 148 -8.62 -5.14 23.99
C ARG A 148 -7.56 -5.46 25.04
N SER A 149 -7.55 -6.68 25.59
CA SER A 149 -6.60 -7.11 26.62
C SER A 149 -5.17 -7.33 26.14
N HIS A 150 -4.95 -7.49 24.83
CA HIS A 150 -3.60 -7.53 24.28
C HIS A 150 -2.80 -6.29 24.69
N PRO A 151 -1.50 -6.38 24.99
CA PRO A 151 -0.66 -5.19 25.20
C PRO A 151 -0.33 -4.50 23.86
N PRO A 152 -0.07 -3.18 23.82
CA PRO A 152 0.34 -2.45 22.60
C PRO A 152 1.47 -3.13 21.83
N GLY A 153 2.47 -3.69 22.53
CA GLY A 153 3.56 -4.44 21.93
C GLY A 153 3.11 -5.66 21.11
N LYS A 154 2.03 -6.33 21.52
CA LYS A 154 1.48 -7.48 20.77
C LYS A 154 0.78 -7.03 19.49
N ILE A 155 0.08 -5.89 19.53
CA ILE A 155 -0.52 -5.31 18.33
C ILE A 155 0.60 -4.89 17.36
N TYR A 156 1.64 -4.24 17.85
CA TYR A 156 2.82 -3.89 17.05
C TYR A 156 3.45 -5.13 16.39
N ASP A 157 3.64 -6.22 17.15
CA ASP A 157 4.22 -7.46 16.65
C ASP A 157 3.35 -8.10 15.56
N LEU A 158 2.04 -8.11 15.72
CA LEU A 158 1.10 -8.61 14.69
C LEU A 158 1.16 -7.78 13.40
N ILE A 159 1.28 -6.45 13.50
CA ILE A 159 1.45 -5.59 12.32
C ILE A 159 2.82 -5.85 11.67
N ALA A 160 3.86 -5.98 12.50
CA ALA A 160 5.22 -6.14 12.02
C ALA A 160 5.45 -7.53 11.40
N ASN A 161 4.98 -8.61 12.01
CA ASN A 161 5.31 -9.98 11.63
C ASN A 161 4.15 -10.72 10.97
N GLY A 162 2.94 -10.18 11.03
CA GLY A 162 1.73 -10.87 10.61
C GLY A 162 1.27 -11.92 11.63
N LYS A 163 0.29 -12.71 11.22
CA LYS A 163 -0.27 -13.82 11.97
C LYS A 163 -0.41 -15.03 11.06
N MET A 164 0.10 -16.18 11.51
CA MET A 164 -0.14 -17.47 10.88
C MET A 164 -1.37 -18.15 11.49
N SER A 165 -2.09 -18.92 10.68
CA SER A 165 -3.13 -19.85 11.12
C SER A 165 -2.84 -21.21 10.48
N GLY A 166 -2.15 -22.06 11.23
CA GLY A 166 -1.58 -23.30 10.68
C GLY A 166 -0.58 -23.02 9.56
N LYS A 167 -0.79 -23.62 8.39
CA LYS A 167 0.05 -23.43 7.19
C LYS A 167 -0.29 -22.16 6.39
N GLN A 168 -1.37 -21.45 6.73
CA GLN A 168 -1.82 -20.27 6.00
C GLN A 168 -1.51 -18.95 6.70
N ILE A 169 -1.28 -17.90 5.92
CA ILE A 169 -1.11 -16.53 6.41
C ILE A 169 -2.51 -15.97 6.70
N ALA A 170 -2.85 -15.81 7.98
CA ALA A 170 -4.11 -15.19 8.39
C ALA A 170 -4.05 -13.66 8.33
N MET A 171 -2.87 -13.09 8.57
CA MET A 171 -2.59 -11.67 8.40
C MET A 171 -1.15 -11.53 7.88
N PRO A 172 -0.92 -10.86 6.74
CA PRO A 172 0.44 -10.66 6.23
C PRO A 172 1.23 -9.69 7.13
N SER A 173 2.55 -9.73 6.98
CA SER A 173 3.43 -8.73 7.58
C SER A 173 3.32 -7.40 6.83
N TYR A 174 3.30 -6.29 7.57
CA TYR A 174 3.34 -4.93 7.03
C TYR A 174 4.67 -4.22 7.24
N ARG A 175 5.77 -4.96 7.52
CA ARG A 175 7.10 -4.39 7.80
C ARG A 175 7.67 -3.59 6.63
N SER A 176 7.39 -3.99 5.39
CA SER A 176 7.91 -3.33 4.19
C SER A 176 7.09 -2.11 3.78
N GLN A 177 5.80 -2.06 4.14
CA GLN A 177 4.90 -0.96 3.81
C GLN A 177 4.85 0.11 4.90
N LEU A 178 5.03 -0.26 6.18
CA LEU A 178 4.94 0.65 7.32
C LEU A 178 6.29 0.86 8.01
N SER A 179 6.68 2.14 8.10
CA SER A 179 7.79 2.55 8.95
C SER A 179 7.55 2.14 10.42
N VAL A 180 8.62 2.03 11.21
CA VAL A 180 8.49 1.68 12.65
C VAL A 180 7.61 2.68 13.39
N LYS A 181 7.76 3.98 13.07
CA LYS A 181 6.94 5.04 13.66
C LYS A 181 5.47 4.92 13.24
N ASP A 182 5.20 4.65 11.97
CA ASP A 182 3.83 4.48 11.47
C ASP A 182 3.15 3.25 12.10
N ARG A 183 3.90 2.16 12.34
CA ARG A 183 3.37 1.00 13.08
C ARG A 183 2.91 1.38 14.48
N TRP A 184 3.69 2.17 15.22
CA TRP A 184 3.27 2.69 16.53
C TRP A 184 2.09 3.68 16.44
N ALA A 185 2.04 4.51 15.40
CA ALA A 185 0.91 5.39 15.15
C ALA A 185 -0.39 4.61 14.93
N VAL A 186 -0.34 3.54 14.12
CA VAL A 186 -1.47 2.62 13.91
C VAL A 186 -1.88 1.95 15.22
N VAL A 187 -0.91 1.48 16.04
CA VAL A 187 -1.22 0.92 17.37
C VAL A 187 -1.95 1.93 18.26
N ALA A 188 -1.49 3.18 18.29
CA ALA A 188 -2.16 4.25 19.05
C ALA A 188 -3.58 4.51 18.53
N TYR A 189 -3.77 4.52 17.22
CA TYR A 189 -5.09 4.71 16.61
C TYR A 189 -6.04 3.53 16.89
N VAL A 190 -5.56 2.27 16.85
CA VAL A 190 -6.36 1.10 17.24
C VAL A 190 -6.82 1.20 18.69
N ARG A 191 -5.99 1.74 19.59
CA ARG A 191 -6.42 2.01 20.98
C ARG A 191 -7.49 3.10 21.05
N ALA A 192 -7.33 4.17 20.29
CA ALA A 192 -8.35 5.20 20.20
C ALA A 192 -9.68 4.62 19.70
N LEU A 193 -9.67 3.77 18.66
CA LEU A 193 -10.84 3.06 18.16
C LEU A 193 -11.50 2.19 19.23
N GLN A 194 -10.74 1.42 20.00
CA GLN A 194 -11.30 0.59 21.07
C GLN A 194 -12.01 1.43 22.15
N LEU A 195 -11.49 2.62 22.43
CA LEU A 195 -12.07 3.54 23.42
C LEU A 195 -13.36 4.22 22.94
N THR A 196 -13.63 4.29 21.63
CA THR A 196 -14.90 4.86 21.13
C THR A 196 -16.10 3.96 21.43
N ARG A 197 -15.91 2.63 21.48
CA ARG A 197 -16.96 1.66 21.84
C ARG A 197 -16.99 1.33 23.32
N TYR A 198 -15.83 1.30 23.98
CA TYR A 198 -15.70 0.99 25.41
C TYR A 198 -14.88 2.07 26.11
N PRO A 199 -15.49 3.22 26.47
CA PRO A 199 -14.79 4.30 27.15
C PRO A 199 -14.23 3.82 28.50
N VAL A 200 -13.12 4.41 28.95
CA VAL A 200 -12.36 3.98 30.14
C VAL A 200 -13.21 3.86 31.42
N ALA A 201 -14.32 4.60 31.52
CA ALA A 201 -15.28 4.49 32.61
C ALA A 201 -15.96 3.10 32.68
N ALA A 202 -16.18 2.44 31.55
CA ALA A 202 -16.74 1.09 31.48
C ALA A 202 -15.72 0.00 31.90
N LEU A 203 -14.41 0.26 31.77
CA LEU A 203 -13.35 -0.69 32.15
C LEU A 203 -13.22 -0.90 33.65
N LYS A 204 -13.60 0.10 34.47
CA LYS A 204 -13.56 -0.02 35.94
C LYS A 204 -14.69 -0.89 36.52
N LYS A 205 -15.77 -1.13 35.77
CA LYS A 205 -16.94 -1.92 36.26
C LYS A 205 -16.80 -3.43 36.07
N GLY A 206 -15.87 -3.90 35.23
CA GLY A 206 -15.69 -5.32 34.89
C GLY A 206 -14.51 -6.03 35.57
N GLN A 207 -13.90 -5.42 36.59
CA GLN A 207 -12.79 -5.99 37.37
C GLN A 207 -13.22 -6.42 38.79
N LYS A 208 -14.48 -6.84 38.97
CA LYS A 208 -14.88 -7.58 40.17
C LYS A 208 -14.85 -9.08 39.89
#